data_AF-Q1MQY5-F1
#
_entry.id   AF-Q1MQY5-F1
#
_cell.length_a   1.000
_cell.length_b   1.000
_cell.length_c   1.000
_cell.angle_alpha   90.00
_cell.angle_beta   90.00
_cell.angle_gamma   90.00
#
_symmetry.space_group_name_H-M   'P 1'
#
loop_
_entity.id
_entity.type
_entity.pdbx_description
1 polymer ?
#
loop_
_entity_poly.entity_id
_entity_poly.type
_entity_poly.pdbx_seq_one_letter_code
_entity_poly.pdbx_strand_id
1 'polypeptide(L)'
;MSNLGSQGDIQLFTPPLLSKLAMRLLNEVTTLTPPWIIPLGETSCIVHLGQPSLYVAEKVFLRFQCENDLIQIALEDLSILWLHPALSSVRYDSPLSDVVILPILEALFAPLKHKLQNILHVPVIFLGFFYEPLVDYQFGCVITLIFDSTKLEENKSYTGLMRSNIPLRIYIPEGNSAKNFLIYLQTLPKNNVMPLALPLEMNIRVGYSLLTIKELMQLTPGDVLFPYDYPILRNRLSLVFLDKEIFCSVEGRHIKVLGWNGTTLFSQKSPVIWSSESTIRNKSIEHPLEVPISFEIGKYNTTLSELEHFIEGHTFTLELDIHSPVILSFEDKTIGTGVLMNFNGVIGIRILEFSTTIDE
;
A
#
# COMPACT_ATOMS: atom_id res chain seq x y z
N MET A 1 -6.58 6.77 -45.51
CA MET A 1 -6.62 7.84 -44.49
C MET A 1 -7.95 7.73 -43.75
N SER A 2 -7.93 7.11 -42.58
CA SER A 2 -9.00 7.18 -41.57
C SER A 2 -8.46 6.53 -40.30
N ASN A 3 -8.17 7.39 -39.32
CA ASN A 3 -7.69 7.06 -37.97
C ASN A 3 -8.72 6.18 -37.25
N LEU A 4 -8.29 5.00 -36.82
CA LEU A 4 -8.96 4.23 -35.77
C LEU A 4 -8.41 4.68 -34.42
N GLY A 5 -9.35 4.97 -33.52
CA GLY A 5 -9.14 5.64 -32.25
C GLY A 5 -8.15 4.93 -31.33
N SER A 6 -7.42 5.77 -30.60
CA SER A 6 -6.67 5.41 -29.40
C SER A 6 -7.54 4.60 -28.46
N GLN A 7 -7.28 3.29 -28.38
CA GLN A 7 -7.73 2.47 -27.26
C GLN A 7 -7.15 3.10 -26.00
N GLY A 8 -8.02 3.45 -25.06
CA GLY A 8 -7.61 3.92 -23.75
C GLY A 8 -6.80 2.81 -23.08
N ASP A 9 -5.56 3.12 -22.75
CA ASP A 9 -4.74 2.29 -21.88
C ASP A 9 -5.54 2.03 -20.61
N ILE A 10 -5.87 0.75 -20.39
CA ILE A 10 -6.35 0.29 -19.11
C ILE A 10 -5.17 0.47 -18.16
N GLN A 11 -5.18 1.53 -17.35
CA GLN A 11 -4.28 1.65 -16.22
C GLN A 11 -4.54 0.46 -15.29
N LEU A 12 -3.72 -0.58 -15.44
CA LEU A 12 -3.56 -1.63 -14.45
C LEU A 12 -3.23 -0.93 -13.13
N PHE A 13 -4.06 -1.15 -12.13
CA PHE A 13 -3.81 -0.70 -10.77
C PHE A 13 -2.54 -1.40 -10.27
N THR A 14 -1.40 -0.74 -10.40
CA THR A 14 -0.19 -1.08 -9.67
C THR A 14 -0.35 -0.46 -8.28
N PRO A 15 -0.48 -1.26 -7.20
CA PRO A 15 -0.42 -0.68 -5.87
C PRO A 15 0.92 0.05 -5.76
N PRO A 16 0.95 1.31 -5.29
CA PRO A 16 2.21 1.99 -5.10
C PRO A 16 3.09 1.10 -4.22
N LEU A 17 4.36 0.91 -4.62
CA LEU A 17 5.39 0.32 -3.77
C LEU A 17 5.60 1.27 -2.58
N LEU A 18 4.69 1.21 -1.62
CA LEU A 18 4.72 2.04 -0.43
C LEU A 18 5.88 1.56 0.43
N SER A 19 6.72 2.49 0.88
CA SER A 19 7.74 2.15 1.85
C SER A 19 7.11 1.62 3.15
N LYS A 20 7.91 0.90 3.94
CA LYS A 20 7.49 0.41 5.26
C LYS A 20 6.98 1.55 6.16
N LEU A 21 7.55 2.75 6.06
CA LEU A 21 7.14 3.90 6.85
C LEU A 21 5.78 4.44 6.39
N ALA A 22 5.56 4.51 5.08
CA ALA A 22 4.30 4.92 4.49
C ALA A 22 3.15 3.99 4.86
N MET A 23 3.37 2.68 4.76
CA MET A 23 2.39 1.67 5.19
C MET A 23 2.03 1.81 6.67
N ARG A 24 3.04 1.99 7.54
CA ARG A 24 2.78 2.18 8.98
C ARG A 24 2.00 3.46 9.26
N LEU A 25 2.31 4.56 8.58
CA LEU A 25 1.58 5.81 8.72
C LEU A 25 0.11 5.65 8.33
N LEU A 26 -0.17 5.06 7.17
CA LEU A 26 -1.53 4.80 6.71
C LEU A 26 -2.29 3.92 7.72
N ASN A 27 -1.64 2.86 8.22
CA ASN A 27 -2.24 1.99 9.24
C ASN A 27 -2.62 2.78 10.49
N GLU A 28 -1.70 3.54 11.08
CA GLU A 28 -1.97 4.30 12.29
C GLU A 28 -3.12 5.29 12.09
N VAL A 29 -3.13 6.04 10.98
CA VAL A 29 -4.20 7.00 10.67
C VAL A 29 -5.56 6.31 10.53
N THR A 30 -5.62 5.12 9.91
CA THR A 30 -6.88 4.36 9.77
C THR A 30 -7.41 3.82 11.10
N THR A 31 -6.55 3.64 12.10
CA THR A 31 -6.98 3.19 13.44
C THR A 31 -7.48 4.30 14.34
N LEU A 32 -7.34 5.57 13.94
CA LEU A 32 -7.85 6.70 14.72
C LEU A 32 -9.39 6.74 14.70
N THR A 33 -10.01 7.25 15.76
CA THR A 33 -11.47 7.39 15.90
C THR A 33 -12.00 8.63 15.17
N PRO A 34 -12.68 8.54 14.00
CA PRO A 34 -13.42 9.67 13.43
C PRO A 34 -14.77 9.87 14.15
N PRO A 35 -15.42 11.04 13.98
CA PRO A 35 -14.95 12.21 13.26
C PRO A 35 -13.91 13.02 14.04
N TRP A 36 -12.87 13.51 13.35
CA TRP A 36 -11.96 14.49 13.96
C TRP A 36 -12.52 15.88 13.76
N ILE A 37 -12.54 16.66 14.83
CA ILE A 37 -12.89 18.08 14.73
C ILE A 37 -11.57 18.86 14.66
N ILE A 38 -11.34 19.51 13.52
CA ILE A 38 -10.15 20.33 13.29
C ILE A 38 -10.58 21.79 13.17
N PRO A 39 -9.97 22.70 13.95
CA PRO A 39 -10.18 24.12 13.76
C PRO A 39 -9.49 24.58 12.46
N LEU A 40 -10.24 25.23 11.59
CA LEU A 40 -9.78 25.91 10.39
C LEU A 40 -10.20 27.39 10.48
N GLY A 41 -9.26 28.27 10.80
CA GLY A 41 -9.58 29.62 11.26
C GLY A 41 -10.46 29.60 12.52
N GLU A 42 -11.59 30.31 12.49
CA GLU A 42 -12.59 30.32 13.56
C GLU A 42 -13.62 29.19 13.43
N THR A 43 -13.54 28.41 12.36
CA THR A 43 -14.54 27.39 12.00
C THR A 43 -14.07 26.01 12.48
N SER A 44 -14.96 25.23 13.08
CA SER A 44 -14.69 23.82 13.40
C SER A 44 -15.17 22.94 12.26
N CYS A 45 -14.25 22.27 11.58
CA CYS A 45 -14.57 21.36 10.49
C CYS A 45 -14.55 19.92 10.96
N ILE A 46 -15.51 19.13 10.48
CA ILE A 46 -15.49 17.69 10.66
C ILE A 46 -14.58 17.11 9.58
N VAL A 47 -13.63 16.28 9.98
CA VAL A 47 -12.65 15.69 9.07
C VAL A 47 -12.77 14.19 9.11
N HIS A 48 -12.92 13.62 7.93
CA HIS A 48 -12.97 12.19 7.67
C HIS A 48 -11.77 11.75 6.87
N LEU A 49 -11.36 10.49 7.07
CA LEU A 49 -10.41 9.86 6.18
C LEU A 49 -11.10 9.55 4.85
N GLY A 50 -10.53 10.01 3.75
CA GLY A 50 -10.97 9.63 2.41
C GLY A 50 -10.42 8.28 2.00
N GLN A 51 -11.09 7.61 1.07
CA GLN A 51 -10.52 6.40 0.47
C GLN A 51 -9.22 6.73 -0.28
N PRO A 52 -8.17 5.91 -0.20
CA PRO A 52 -6.93 6.14 -0.94
C PRO A 52 -7.14 6.26 -2.45
N SER A 53 -8.10 5.51 -2.99
CA SER A 53 -8.48 5.52 -4.41
C SER A 53 -9.33 6.74 -4.82
N LEU A 54 -9.73 7.60 -3.89
CA LEU A 54 -10.53 8.78 -4.22
C LEU A 54 -9.72 9.71 -5.13
N TYR A 55 -10.24 9.93 -6.33
CA TYR A 55 -9.67 10.89 -7.27
C TYR A 55 -9.88 12.31 -6.75
N VAL A 56 -8.81 13.09 -6.69
CA VAL A 56 -8.82 14.52 -6.38
C VAL A 56 -8.12 15.24 -7.51
N ALA A 57 -8.80 16.19 -8.16
CA ALA A 57 -8.21 16.97 -9.25
C ALA A 57 -7.32 18.07 -8.67
N GLU A 58 -6.11 17.70 -8.23
CA GLU A 58 -5.14 18.57 -7.55
C GLU A 58 -4.69 19.74 -8.44
N LYS A 59 -5.13 20.96 -8.10
CA LYS A 59 -4.78 22.19 -8.84
C LYS A 59 -4.05 23.21 -8.00
N VAL A 60 -4.19 23.13 -6.67
CA VAL A 60 -3.60 24.10 -5.74
C VAL A 60 -2.84 23.35 -4.67
N PHE A 61 -1.60 23.77 -4.43
CA PHE A 61 -0.66 23.12 -3.53
C PHE A 61 -0.22 24.10 -2.44
N LEU A 62 -0.59 23.81 -1.20
CA LEU A 62 -0.12 24.52 -0.02
C LEU A 62 1.16 23.84 0.48
N ARG A 63 2.21 24.61 0.74
CA ARG A 63 3.51 24.05 1.15
C ARG A 63 3.90 24.49 2.55
N PHE A 64 4.34 23.54 3.35
CA PHE A 64 4.79 23.74 4.72
C PHE A 64 6.19 23.16 4.89
N GLN A 65 7.13 23.98 5.35
CA GLN A 65 8.48 23.53 5.70
C GLN A 65 8.50 23.06 7.16
N CYS A 66 9.05 21.87 7.40
CA CYS A 66 9.28 21.25 8.71
C CYS A 66 10.75 20.83 8.79
N GLU A 67 11.62 21.67 9.38
CA GLU A 67 13.09 21.51 9.31
C GLU A 67 13.61 21.32 7.87
N ASN A 68 14.04 20.10 7.50
CA ASN A 68 14.55 19.72 6.18
C ASN A 68 13.46 19.08 5.30
N ASP A 69 12.29 18.81 5.86
CA ASP A 69 11.18 18.13 5.20
C ASP A 69 10.14 19.14 4.71
N LEU A 70 9.51 18.85 3.57
CA LEU A 70 8.45 19.67 3.00
C LEU A 70 7.17 18.84 2.96
N ILE A 71 6.16 19.31 3.68
CA ILE A 71 4.80 18.76 3.65
C ILE A 71 4.00 19.57 2.62
N GLN A 72 3.27 18.88 1.76
CA GLN A 72 2.41 19.51 0.77
C GLN A 72 0.95 19.10 0.99
N ILE A 73 0.03 20.05 0.91
CA ILE A 73 -1.40 19.79 0.91
C ILE A 73 -1.94 20.18 -0.46
N ALA A 74 -2.48 19.23 -1.20
CA ALA A 74 -3.10 19.46 -2.49
C ALA A 74 -4.62 19.59 -2.34
N LEU A 75 -5.17 20.56 -3.06
CA LEU A 75 -6.58 20.94 -3.09
C LEU A 75 -7.08 20.94 -4.53
N GLU A 76 -8.38 20.67 -4.70
CA GLU A 76 -9.03 20.76 -6.01
C GLU A 76 -9.16 22.21 -6.49
N ASP A 77 -9.47 23.11 -5.57
CA ASP A 77 -9.66 24.53 -5.81
C ASP A 77 -9.45 25.32 -4.49
N LEU A 78 -9.68 26.64 -4.54
CA LEU A 78 -9.60 27.54 -3.40
C LEU A 78 -10.95 27.71 -2.67
N SER A 79 -11.91 26.81 -2.83
CA SER A 79 -13.23 26.88 -2.15
C SER A 79 -13.12 27.00 -0.63
N ILE A 80 -12.06 26.43 -0.05
CA ILE A 80 -11.74 26.50 1.38
C ILE A 80 -11.59 27.95 1.91
N LEU A 81 -11.26 28.92 1.03
CA LEU A 81 -11.14 30.33 1.41
C LEU A 81 -12.42 30.89 2.03
N TRP A 82 -13.58 30.47 1.52
CA TRP A 82 -14.87 30.98 1.97
C TRP A 82 -15.30 30.46 3.35
N LEU A 83 -14.50 29.59 3.97
CA LEU A 83 -14.62 29.29 5.40
C LEU A 83 -14.13 30.45 6.27
N HIS A 84 -13.38 31.40 5.72
CA HIS A 84 -12.87 32.56 6.44
C HIS A 84 -13.95 33.66 6.58
N PRO A 85 -14.21 34.19 7.79
CA PRO A 85 -15.23 35.22 8.01
C PRO A 85 -15.09 36.48 7.14
N ALA A 86 -13.86 36.86 6.78
CA ALA A 86 -13.59 38.03 5.94
C ALA A 86 -14.18 37.92 4.52
N LEU A 87 -14.48 36.72 4.03
CA LEU A 87 -15.11 36.50 2.71
C LEU A 87 -16.62 36.26 2.79
N SER A 88 -17.23 36.40 3.97
CA SER A 88 -18.67 36.15 4.18
C SER A 88 -19.59 36.99 3.30
N SER A 89 -19.18 38.20 2.91
CA SER A 89 -19.94 39.09 2.02
C SER A 89 -19.49 39.03 0.55
N VAL A 90 -18.47 38.23 0.24
CA VAL A 90 -17.88 38.10 -1.10
C VAL A 90 -18.50 36.89 -1.80
N ARG A 91 -18.88 37.03 -3.09
CA ARG A 91 -19.46 35.90 -3.84
C ARG A 91 -18.44 34.78 -4.03
N TYR A 92 -18.92 33.54 -4.00
CA TYR A 92 -18.15 32.29 -4.05
C TYR A 92 -17.28 32.10 -5.32
N ASP A 93 -17.52 32.89 -6.34
CA ASP A 93 -16.86 32.84 -7.66
C ASP A 93 -16.07 34.12 -7.97
N SER A 94 -16.01 35.05 -7.02
CA SER A 94 -15.33 36.33 -7.26
C SER A 94 -13.82 36.11 -7.37
N PRO A 95 -13.16 36.65 -8.42
CA PRO A 95 -11.73 36.53 -8.57
C PRO A 95 -11.05 37.29 -7.44
N LEU A 96 -10.21 36.59 -6.68
CA LEU A 96 -9.38 37.15 -5.61
C LEU A 96 -7.94 37.26 -6.10
N SER A 97 -7.24 38.32 -5.71
CA SER A 97 -5.81 38.46 -6.00
C SER A 97 -4.98 37.65 -4.99
N ASP A 98 -3.79 37.23 -5.40
CA ASP A 98 -2.85 36.47 -4.55
C ASP A 98 -2.51 37.20 -3.24
N VAL A 99 -2.51 38.54 -3.27
CA VAL A 99 -2.28 39.43 -2.11
C VAL A 99 -3.37 39.26 -1.05
N VAL A 100 -4.60 38.91 -1.45
CA VAL A 100 -5.73 38.64 -0.55
C VAL A 100 -5.79 37.16 -0.18
N ILE A 101 -5.50 36.27 -1.13
CA ILE A 101 -5.55 34.81 -0.93
C ILE A 101 -4.53 34.37 0.14
N LEU A 102 -3.28 34.83 0.03
CA LEU A 102 -2.20 34.33 0.89
C LEU A 102 -2.45 34.59 2.39
N PRO A 103 -2.80 35.80 2.86
CA PRO A 103 -3.11 36.04 4.26
C PRO A 103 -4.32 35.26 4.77
N ILE A 104 -5.33 35.05 3.92
CA ILE A 104 -6.53 34.27 4.28
C ILE A 104 -6.16 32.80 4.46
N LEU A 105 -5.37 32.22 3.55
CA LEU A 105 -4.86 30.86 3.71
C LEU A 105 -4.00 30.73 4.97
N GLU A 106 -3.10 31.67 5.21
CA GLU A 106 -2.26 31.65 6.41
C GLU A 106 -3.11 31.68 7.68
N ALA A 107 -4.15 32.54 7.73
CA ALA A 107 -5.07 32.62 8.86
C ALA A 107 -5.88 31.33 9.05
N LEU A 108 -6.41 30.75 7.96
CA LEU A 108 -7.19 29.51 7.99
C LEU A 108 -6.36 28.32 8.49
N PHE A 109 -5.11 28.22 8.03
CA PHE A 109 -4.22 27.11 8.37
C PHE A 109 -3.34 27.37 9.61
N ALA A 110 -3.38 28.56 10.20
CA ALA A 110 -2.62 28.87 11.42
C ALA A 110 -2.88 27.89 12.59
N PRO A 111 -4.13 27.47 12.89
CA PRO A 111 -4.38 26.47 13.93
C PRO A 111 -3.73 25.11 13.61
N LEU A 112 -3.78 24.69 12.34
CA LEU A 112 -3.15 23.45 11.88
C LEU A 112 -1.62 23.54 11.99
N LYS A 113 -1.03 24.64 11.53
CA LYS A 113 0.40 24.95 11.63
C LYS A 113 0.87 24.85 13.08
N HIS A 114 0.17 25.50 14.00
CA HIS A 114 0.49 25.47 15.44
C HIS A 114 0.40 24.04 16.01
N LYS A 115 -0.63 23.28 15.61
CA LYS A 115 -0.79 21.89 16.05
C LYS A 115 0.32 20.98 15.51
N LEU A 116 0.67 21.11 14.23
CA LEU A 116 1.79 20.38 13.62
C LEU A 116 3.12 20.70 14.29
N GLN A 117 3.37 21.97 14.61
CA GLN A 117 4.58 22.38 15.33
C GLN A 117 4.68 21.73 16.72
N ASN A 118 3.56 21.66 17.45
CA ASN A 118 3.52 20.99 18.75
C ASN A 118 3.74 19.47 18.64
N ILE A 119 3.23 18.86 17.57
CA ILE A 119 3.33 17.42 17.30
C ILE A 119 4.75 17.02 16.91
N LEU A 120 5.31 17.74 15.93
CA LEU A 120 6.58 17.39 15.34
C LEU A 120 7.77 17.87 16.20
N HIS A 121 7.50 18.74 17.19
CA HIS A 121 8.50 19.42 18.02
C HIS A 121 9.52 20.24 17.20
N VAL A 122 9.11 20.71 16.02
CA VAL A 122 9.94 21.48 15.08
C VAL A 122 9.15 22.68 14.55
N PRO A 123 9.81 23.79 14.19
CA PRO A 123 9.13 24.93 13.59
C PRO A 123 8.48 24.53 12.25
N VAL A 124 7.21 24.89 12.09
CA VAL A 124 6.45 24.69 10.86
C VAL A 124 6.24 26.04 10.19
N ILE A 125 6.72 26.22 8.97
CA ILE A 125 6.63 27.49 8.21
C ILE A 125 5.72 27.28 7.02
N PHE A 126 4.70 28.13 6.87
CA PHE A 126 3.87 28.16 5.66
C PHE A 126 4.63 28.93 4.58
N LEU A 127 4.94 28.26 3.47
CA LEU A 127 5.71 28.83 2.36
C LEU A 127 4.82 29.56 1.35
N GLY A 128 3.52 29.24 1.35
CA GLY A 128 2.53 29.80 0.43
C GLY A 128 1.77 28.73 -0.34
N PHE A 129 1.08 29.18 -1.38
CA PHE A 129 0.31 28.33 -2.29
C PHE A 129 0.88 28.40 -3.71
N PHE A 130 0.73 27.32 -4.46
CA PHE A 130 1.30 27.14 -5.79
C PHE A 130 0.30 26.41 -6.68
N TYR A 131 0.34 26.68 -7.98
CA TYR A 131 -0.50 25.99 -8.97
C TYR A 131 0.19 24.77 -9.60
N GLU A 132 1.48 24.57 -9.28
CA GLU A 132 2.29 23.49 -9.81
C GLU A 132 2.71 22.53 -8.68
N PRO A 133 2.69 21.21 -8.92
CA PRO A 133 3.18 20.23 -7.95
C PRO A 133 4.70 20.31 -7.81
N LEU A 134 5.26 19.79 -6.70
CA LEU A 134 6.69 19.48 -6.67
C LEU A 134 6.98 18.26 -7.54
N VAL A 135 7.85 18.42 -8.53
CA VAL A 135 8.23 17.35 -9.48
C VAL A 135 9.40 16.51 -8.95
N ASP A 136 10.32 17.10 -8.19
CA ASP A 136 11.57 16.45 -7.75
C ASP A 136 11.54 15.92 -6.31
N TYR A 137 10.38 15.97 -5.65
CA TYR A 137 10.27 15.65 -4.23
C TYR A 137 9.59 14.31 -4.02
N GLN A 138 10.34 13.35 -3.47
CA GLN A 138 9.81 12.03 -3.16
C GLN A 138 8.97 12.09 -1.89
N PHE A 139 7.66 12.13 -2.09
CA PHE A 139 6.70 11.91 -1.01
C PHE A 139 6.58 10.42 -0.73
N GLY A 140 6.78 10.04 0.53
CA GLY A 140 6.69 8.64 0.94
C GLY A 140 5.25 8.20 1.18
N CYS A 141 4.38 9.10 1.63
CA CYS A 141 3.01 8.77 2.01
C CYS A 141 2.03 9.85 1.54
N VAL A 142 0.85 9.43 1.06
CA VAL A 142 -0.25 10.31 0.70
C VAL A 142 -1.49 9.93 1.50
N ILE A 143 -2.03 10.89 2.25
CA ILE A 143 -3.24 10.72 3.05
C ILE A 143 -4.35 11.57 2.44
N THR A 144 -5.46 10.95 2.07
CA THR A 144 -6.65 11.67 1.62
C THR A 144 -7.54 11.99 2.82
N LEU A 145 -7.89 13.27 2.98
CA LEU A 145 -8.86 13.73 3.98
C LEU A 145 -10.05 14.39 3.29
N ILE A 146 -11.22 14.29 3.90
CA ILE A 146 -12.44 14.96 3.45
C ILE A 146 -12.90 15.88 4.58
N PHE A 147 -12.96 17.18 4.28
CA PHE A 147 -13.51 18.18 5.17
C PHE A 147 -15.01 18.30 4.92
N ASP A 148 -15.80 17.89 5.90
CA ASP A 148 -17.25 18.03 5.91
C ASP A 148 -17.63 19.35 6.61
N SER A 149 -18.28 20.22 5.85
CA SER A 149 -18.76 21.54 6.28
C SER A 149 -20.27 21.56 6.62
N THR A 150 -20.99 20.44 6.44
CA THR A 150 -22.47 20.38 6.53
C THR A 150 -23.05 20.67 7.91
N LYS A 151 -22.31 20.45 9.01
CA LYS A 151 -22.80 20.78 10.37
C LYS A 151 -22.63 22.25 10.77
N LEU A 152 -22.18 23.12 9.86
CA LEU A 152 -22.08 24.56 10.11
C LEU A 152 -23.34 25.34 9.66
N GLU A 153 -24.34 24.66 9.12
CA GLU A 153 -25.53 25.27 8.50
C GLU A 153 -26.58 25.83 9.47
N GLU A 154 -26.50 25.63 10.78
CA GLU A 154 -27.54 26.14 11.68
C GLU A 154 -27.56 27.67 11.84
N ASN A 155 -26.54 28.42 11.38
CA ASN A 155 -26.49 29.87 11.69
C ASN A 155 -26.11 30.84 10.57
N LYS A 156 -25.89 30.43 9.32
CA LYS A 156 -25.62 31.40 8.23
C LYS A 156 -26.23 30.98 6.89
N SER A 157 -27.23 31.74 6.46
CA SER A 157 -27.83 31.69 5.12
C SER A 157 -26.82 32.16 4.08
N TYR A 158 -25.94 31.27 3.63
CA TYR A 158 -25.08 31.51 2.46
C TYR A 158 -25.81 31.03 1.20
N THR A 159 -26.17 31.97 0.32
CA THR A 159 -26.89 31.70 -0.94
C THR A 159 -25.96 31.29 -2.09
N GLY A 160 -25.02 30.39 -1.84
CA GLY A 160 -24.13 29.86 -2.87
C GLY A 160 -23.71 28.45 -2.50
N LEU A 161 -23.71 27.52 -3.46
CA LEU A 161 -23.35 26.11 -3.27
C LEU A 161 -21.94 25.98 -2.67
N MET A 162 -21.83 26.05 -1.34
CA MET A 162 -20.68 25.52 -0.64
C MET A 162 -20.69 24.01 -0.85
N ARG A 163 -19.59 23.48 -1.37
CA ARG A 163 -19.40 22.04 -1.43
C ARG A 163 -19.40 21.52 0.01
N SER A 164 -20.37 20.66 0.31
CA SER A 164 -20.50 20.01 1.63
C SER A 164 -19.23 19.28 2.02
N ASN A 165 -18.52 18.72 1.03
CA ASN A 165 -17.29 17.96 1.22
C ASN A 165 -16.16 18.55 0.38
N ILE A 166 -15.06 18.92 1.04
CA ILE A 166 -13.83 19.43 0.40
C ILE A 166 -12.75 18.35 0.55
N PRO A 167 -12.42 17.60 -0.51
CA PRO A 167 -11.35 16.62 -0.47
C PRO A 167 -9.98 17.32 -0.52
N LEU A 168 -9.04 16.82 0.26
CA LEU A 168 -7.64 17.24 0.21
C LEU A 168 -6.70 16.06 0.34
N ARG A 169 -5.51 16.20 -0.24
CA ARG A 169 -4.44 15.20 -0.15
C ARG A 169 -3.24 15.77 0.56
N ILE A 170 -2.82 15.10 1.62
CA ILE A 170 -1.62 15.45 2.38
C ILE A 170 -0.49 14.55 1.93
N TYR A 171 0.53 15.16 1.36
CA TYR A 171 1.77 14.54 0.93
C TYR A 171 2.82 14.69 2.02
N ILE A 172 3.27 13.56 2.57
CA ILE A 172 4.23 13.49 3.66
C ILE A 172 5.56 12.91 3.12
N PRO A 173 6.70 13.62 3.31
CA PRO A 173 8.01 13.11 2.93
C PRO A 173 8.43 11.90 3.75
N GLU A 174 9.31 11.10 3.19
CA GLU A 174 9.89 9.92 3.84
C GLU A 174 11.02 10.23 4.85
N GLY A 175 10.97 11.41 5.45
CA GLY A 175 11.99 11.94 6.36
C GLY A 175 11.69 11.74 7.84
N ASN A 176 12.38 12.52 8.69
CA ASN A 176 12.17 12.48 10.14
C ASN A 176 10.77 12.99 10.53
N SER A 177 10.19 13.89 9.74
CA SER A 177 8.83 14.39 9.97
C SER A 177 7.79 13.28 9.89
N ALA A 178 7.92 12.33 8.96
CA ALA A 178 7.04 11.16 8.89
C ALA A 178 7.16 10.26 10.14
N LYS A 179 8.38 10.06 10.65
CA LYS A 179 8.60 9.27 11.87
C LYS A 179 8.02 9.94 13.12
N ASN A 180 8.23 11.24 13.27
CA ASN A 180 7.69 12.01 14.39
C ASN A 180 6.16 12.04 14.34
N PHE A 181 5.60 12.21 13.14
CA PHE A 181 4.15 12.14 12.94
C PHE A 181 3.60 10.75 13.29
N LEU A 182 4.28 9.67 12.89
CA LEU A 182 3.91 8.30 13.27
C LEU A 182 3.90 8.09 14.79
N ILE A 183 4.95 8.55 15.48
CA ILE A 183 5.04 8.47 16.95
C ILE A 183 3.86 9.18 17.59
N TYR A 184 3.51 10.37 17.10
CA TYR A 184 2.36 11.10 17.62
C TYR A 184 1.03 10.37 17.38
N LEU A 185 0.79 9.85 16.17
CA LEU A 185 -0.43 9.10 15.86
C LEU A 185 -0.62 7.90 16.81
N GLN A 186 0.48 7.25 17.20
CA GLN A 186 0.47 6.15 18.18
C GLN A 186 0.06 6.57 19.59
N THR A 187 0.19 7.85 19.95
CA THR A 187 -0.26 8.39 21.23
C THR A 187 -1.75 8.72 21.27
N LEU A 188 -2.41 8.79 20.11
CA LEU A 188 -3.82 9.15 20.04
C LEU A 188 -4.73 7.98 20.39
N PRO A 189 -5.95 8.24 20.89
CA PRO A 189 -6.94 7.20 21.14
C PRO A 189 -7.29 6.45 19.86
N LYS A 190 -6.95 5.16 19.84
CA LYS A 190 -7.27 4.26 18.74
C LYS A 190 -8.68 3.71 18.89
N ASN A 191 -9.35 3.55 17.77
CA ASN A 191 -10.57 2.77 17.70
C ASN A 191 -10.16 1.30 17.77
N ASN A 192 -10.73 0.52 18.71
CA ASN A 192 -10.61 -0.93 18.70
C ASN A 192 -11.50 -1.58 17.61
N VAL A 193 -12.03 -0.77 16.68
CA VAL A 193 -12.79 -1.23 15.53
C VAL A 193 -11.78 -1.56 14.43
N MET A 194 -11.85 -2.81 13.99
CA MET A 194 -11.02 -3.50 13.01
C MET A 194 -10.29 -2.56 12.01
N PRO A 195 -8.96 -2.64 11.90
CA PRO A 195 -8.19 -1.88 10.92
C PRO A 195 -8.82 -1.99 9.53
N LEU A 196 -8.70 -0.92 8.73
CA LEU A 196 -9.11 -0.89 7.34
C LEU A 196 -8.75 -2.23 6.67
N ALA A 197 -9.74 -2.89 6.06
CA ALA A 197 -9.60 -4.14 5.33
C ALA A 197 -8.80 -3.93 4.04
N LEU A 198 -7.55 -3.47 4.16
CA LEU A 198 -6.65 -3.29 3.03
C LEU A 198 -6.44 -4.68 2.42
N PRO A 199 -6.93 -4.91 1.19
CA PRO A 199 -6.83 -6.21 0.59
C PRO A 199 -5.35 -6.54 0.35
N LEU A 200 -4.96 -7.73 0.78
CA LEU A 200 -3.65 -8.31 0.55
C LEU A 200 -3.85 -9.61 -0.22
N GLU A 201 -3.11 -9.73 -1.31
CA GLU A 201 -3.10 -10.92 -2.14
C GLU A 201 -1.79 -11.67 -1.90
N MET A 202 -1.87 -12.95 -1.57
CA MET A 202 -0.71 -13.81 -1.32
C MET A 202 -0.71 -15.01 -2.26
N ASN A 203 0.43 -15.33 -2.84
CA ASN A 203 0.58 -16.52 -3.68
C ASN A 203 0.67 -17.77 -2.81
N ILE A 204 -0.04 -18.83 -3.19
CA ILE A 204 -0.01 -20.10 -2.47
C ILE A 204 0.99 -21.02 -3.17
N ARG A 205 2.22 -21.03 -2.66
CA ARG A 205 3.32 -21.83 -3.18
C ARG A 205 3.28 -23.25 -2.59
N VAL A 206 3.30 -24.24 -3.47
CA VAL A 206 3.23 -25.67 -3.13
C VAL A 206 4.53 -26.42 -3.46
N GLY A 207 5.47 -25.77 -4.14
CA GLY A 207 6.81 -26.28 -4.39
C GLY A 207 7.61 -25.37 -5.30
N TYR A 208 8.81 -25.81 -5.64
CA TYR A 208 9.67 -25.12 -6.61
C TYR A 208 10.62 -26.09 -7.32
N SER A 209 11.15 -25.66 -8.45
CA SER A 209 12.26 -26.30 -9.15
C SER A 209 13.40 -25.31 -9.32
N LEU A 210 14.62 -25.81 -9.44
CA LEU A 210 15.77 -25.02 -9.88
C LEU A 210 16.01 -25.35 -11.35
N LEU A 211 16.07 -24.33 -12.20
CA LEU A 211 16.38 -24.48 -13.62
C LEU A 211 17.53 -23.56 -13.97
N THR A 212 18.43 -23.99 -14.83
CA THR A 212 19.37 -23.07 -15.48
C THR A 212 18.62 -22.15 -16.44
N ILE A 213 19.20 -20.98 -16.72
CA ILE A 213 18.65 -20.06 -17.74
C ILE A 213 18.43 -20.79 -19.08
N LYS A 214 19.36 -21.68 -19.45
CA LYS A 214 19.24 -22.45 -20.69
C LYS A 214 18.04 -23.39 -20.68
N GLU A 215 17.80 -24.11 -19.59
CA GLU A 215 16.65 -25.00 -19.46
C GLU A 215 15.33 -24.24 -19.45
N LEU A 216 15.29 -23.09 -18.76
CA LEU A 216 14.12 -22.22 -18.74
C LEU A 216 13.75 -21.72 -20.15
N MET A 217 14.75 -21.31 -20.93
CA MET A 217 14.53 -20.84 -22.31
C MET A 217 14.18 -21.95 -23.30
N GLN A 218 14.44 -23.21 -22.95
CA GLN A 218 14.16 -24.38 -23.79
C GLN A 218 12.87 -25.10 -23.39
N LEU A 219 12.20 -24.63 -22.35
CA LEU A 219 11.00 -25.24 -21.82
C LEU A 219 9.84 -25.16 -22.82
N THR A 220 9.16 -26.28 -23.06
CA THR A 220 8.04 -26.36 -24.01
C THR A 220 6.81 -27.03 -23.41
N PRO A 221 5.60 -26.71 -23.91
CA PRO A 221 4.39 -27.47 -23.56
C PRO A 221 4.56 -28.97 -23.80
N GLY A 222 4.25 -29.77 -22.78
CA GLY A 222 4.44 -31.22 -22.77
C GLY A 222 5.65 -31.69 -21.96
N ASP A 223 6.63 -30.82 -21.72
CA ASP A 223 7.78 -31.14 -20.86
C ASP A 223 7.32 -31.40 -19.42
N VAL A 224 8.11 -32.19 -18.69
CA VAL A 224 7.84 -32.56 -17.30
C VAL A 224 8.94 -32.00 -16.42
N LEU A 225 8.55 -31.10 -15.52
CA LEU A 225 9.42 -30.58 -14.47
C LEU A 225 9.32 -31.46 -13.22
N PHE A 226 10.46 -31.83 -12.66
CA PHE A 226 10.53 -32.52 -11.38
C PHE A 226 10.85 -31.49 -10.30
N PRO A 227 9.93 -31.19 -9.37
CA PRO A 227 10.19 -30.24 -8.31
C PRO A 227 11.40 -30.65 -7.47
N TYR A 228 12.26 -29.69 -7.15
CA TYR A 228 13.33 -29.88 -6.18
C TYR A 228 12.74 -30.11 -4.78
N ASP A 229 11.72 -29.32 -4.42
CA ASP A 229 10.87 -29.58 -3.27
C ASP A 229 9.40 -29.38 -3.63
N TYR A 230 8.55 -30.25 -3.07
CA TYR A 230 7.09 -30.21 -3.22
C TYR A 230 6.41 -30.45 -1.86
N PRO A 231 6.46 -29.47 -0.93
CA PRO A 231 6.01 -29.63 0.46
C PRO A 231 4.57 -30.10 0.64
N ILE A 232 3.69 -29.89 -0.35
CA ILE A 232 2.28 -30.25 -0.25
C ILE A 232 2.05 -31.76 -0.02
N LEU A 233 2.98 -32.62 -0.46
CA LEU A 233 2.92 -34.07 -0.17
C LEU A 233 3.15 -34.41 1.29
N ARG A 234 3.79 -33.50 2.03
CA ARG A 234 3.99 -33.58 3.48
C ARG A 234 2.96 -32.71 4.20
N ASN A 235 1.84 -32.41 3.55
CA ASN A 235 0.78 -31.55 4.05
C ASN A 235 1.29 -30.17 4.47
N ARG A 236 2.17 -29.57 3.66
CA ARG A 236 2.73 -28.24 3.91
C ARG A 236 2.64 -27.35 2.68
N LEU A 237 2.44 -26.07 2.89
CA LEU A 237 2.51 -25.06 1.84
C LEU A 237 3.06 -23.75 2.40
N SER A 238 3.34 -22.82 1.50
CA SER A 238 3.75 -21.48 1.86
C SER A 238 2.78 -20.44 1.29
N LEU A 239 2.44 -19.44 2.09
CA LEU A 239 1.84 -18.21 1.58
C LEU A 239 2.95 -17.20 1.38
N VAL A 240 3.04 -16.65 0.17
CA VAL A 240 4.13 -15.78 -0.25
C VAL A 240 3.58 -14.42 -0.60
N PHE A 241 4.18 -13.37 -0.06
CA PHE A 241 3.89 -12.00 -0.43
C PHE A 241 5.17 -11.18 -0.31
N LEU A 242 5.53 -10.44 -1.36
CA LEU A 242 6.79 -9.68 -1.42
C LEU A 242 7.99 -10.60 -1.07
N ASP A 243 8.83 -10.18 -0.13
CA ASP A 243 9.99 -10.92 0.40
C ASP A 243 9.65 -11.81 1.62
N LYS A 244 8.36 -12.05 1.89
CA LYS A 244 7.90 -12.78 3.08
C LYS A 244 7.23 -14.09 2.71
N GLU A 245 7.45 -15.07 3.57
CA GLU A 245 6.91 -16.41 3.43
C GLU A 245 6.34 -16.89 4.77
N ILE A 246 5.10 -17.36 4.75
CA ILE A 246 4.38 -17.95 5.88
C ILE A 246 4.28 -19.44 5.65
N PHE A 247 4.93 -20.23 6.50
CA PHE A 247 4.88 -21.67 6.45
C PHE A 247 3.59 -22.17 7.09
N CYS A 248 2.90 -23.07 6.42
CA CYS A 248 1.64 -23.62 6.89
C CYS A 248 1.60 -25.14 6.79
N SER A 249 0.82 -25.78 7.66
CA SER A 249 0.37 -27.17 7.50
C SER A 249 -1.06 -27.23 6.99
N VAL A 250 -1.38 -28.28 6.25
CA VAL A 250 -2.67 -28.48 5.56
C VAL A 250 -3.37 -29.73 6.12
N GLU A 251 -4.62 -29.60 6.50
CA GLU A 251 -5.47 -30.74 6.86
C GLU A 251 -6.84 -30.58 6.17
N GLY A 252 -7.00 -31.25 5.03
CA GLY A 252 -8.14 -31.01 4.14
C GLY A 252 -8.13 -29.57 3.62
N ARG A 253 -9.16 -28.79 3.98
CA ARG A 253 -9.24 -27.35 3.65
C ARG A 253 -8.74 -26.43 4.76
N HIS A 254 -8.38 -26.98 5.91
CA HIS A 254 -7.90 -26.21 7.05
C HIS A 254 -6.40 -26.01 6.94
N ILE A 255 -6.00 -24.74 6.97
CA ILE A 255 -4.61 -24.33 6.95
C ILE A 255 -4.24 -23.85 8.35
N LYS A 256 -3.13 -24.33 8.87
CA LYS A 256 -2.58 -23.91 10.16
C LYS A 256 -1.20 -23.29 9.97
N VAL A 257 -1.02 -22.07 10.47
CA VAL A 257 0.25 -21.34 10.41
C VAL A 257 1.27 -22.01 11.34
N LEU A 258 2.44 -22.33 10.80
CA LEU A 258 3.58 -22.92 11.51
C LEU A 258 4.62 -21.87 11.89
N GLY A 259 4.72 -20.77 11.14
CA GLY A 259 5.73 -19.74 11.37
C GLY A 259 6.04 -18.94 10.11
N TRP A 260 7.00 -18.03 10.21
CA TRP A 260 7.33 -17.06 9.16
C TRP A 260 8.83 -17.02 8.92
N ASN A 261 9.24 -16.87 7.66
CA ASN A 261 10.62 -16.51 7.32
C ASN A 261 10.79 -14.98 7.38
N GLY A 262 10.89 -14.48 8.60
CA GLY A 262 11.03 -13.05 8.87
C GLY A 262 10.78 -12.80 10.35
N THR A 263 11.66 -12.02 10.98
CA THR A 263 11.38 -11.45 12.30
C THR A 263 10.00 -10.80 12.23
N THR A 264 9.05 -11.38 12.96
CA THR A 264 7.65 -10.92 13.10
C THR A 264 7.52 -9.40 12.96
N LEU A 265 6.47 -8.95 12.25
CA LEU A 265 6.20 -7.53 12.02
C LEU A 265 6.20 -6.69 13.33
N PHE A 266 5.94 -7.30 14.50
CA PHE A 266 5.84 -6.59 15.78
C PHE A 266 6.32 -7.32 17.07
N SER A 267 7.11 -8.41 17.04
CA SER A 267 7.61 -9.00 18.30
C SER A 267 8.98 -8.46 18.71
N GLN A 268 9.02 -7.71 19.81
CA GLN A 268 10.18 -7.69 20.71
C GLN A 268 10.18 -9.00 21.51
N LYS A 269 10.65 -10.07 20.88
CA LYS A 269 11.25 -11.26 21.52
C LYS A 269 11.64 -12.21 20.41
N SER A 270 12.95 -12.39 20.24
CA SER A 270 13.53 -13.46 19.45
C SER A 270 12.95 -14.80 19.88
N PRO A 271 12.69 -15.69 18.93
CA PRO A 271 13.35 -16.97 19.07
C PRO A 271 13.85 -17.59 17.76
N VAL A 272 14.91 -18.38 17.97
CA VAL A 272 15.42 -19.52 17.21
C VAL A 272 15.91 -19.24 15.79
N ILE A 273 17.22 -19.02 15.74
CA ILE A 273 18.10 -19.20 14.60
C ILE A 273 17.99 -20.67 14.15
N TRP A 274 17.38 -20.93 13.00
CA TRP A 274 17.79 -22.06 12.19
C TRP A 274 19.03 -21.64 11.41
N SER A 275 20.19 -21.97 11.97
CA SER A 275 21.46 -21.85 11.29
C SER A 275 21.54 -22.92 10.22
N SER A 276 21.39 -22.53 8.96
CA SER A 276 22.16 -23.16 7.90
C SER A 276 23.34 -22.26 7.62
N GLU A 277 24.47 -22.57 8.25
CA GLU A 277 25.78 -22.11 7.80
C GLU A 277 25.97 -22.56 6.35
N SER A 278 26.08 -21.60 5.43
CA SER A 278 26.85 -21.81 4.22
C SER A 278 27.90 -20.71 4.14
N THR A 279 29.09 -21.08 4.62
CA THR A 279 30.35 -20.38 4.42
C THR A 279 30.52 -20.05 2.94
N ILE A 280 30.48 -18.76 2.59
CA ILE A 280 30.93 -18.29 1.28
C ILE A 280 32.45 -18.48 1.25
N ARG A 281 32.87 -19.66 0.78
CA ARG A 281 34.26 -19.93 0.46
C ARG A 281 34.36 -19.86 -1.06
N ASN A 282 34.95 -18.76 -1.55
CA ASN A 282 35.32 -18.55 -2.95
C ASN A 282 35.90 -19.83 -3.56
N LYS A 283 35.13 -20.44 -4.46
CA LYS A 283 35.58 -21.42 -5.43
C LYS A 283 34.99 -21.01 -6.78
N SER A 284 35.87 -21.01 -7.78
CA SER A 284 35.64 -20.74 -9.19
C SER A 284 34.27 -21.21 -9.68
N ILE A 285 33.47 -20.30 -10.26
CA ILE A 285 32.12 -20.60 -10.74
C ILE A 285 32.22 -21.31 -12.09
N GLU A 286 32.24 -22.65 -12.07
CA GLU A 286 32.04 -23.52 -13.24
C GLU A 286 30.59 -24.01 -13.36
N HIS A 287 29.67 -23.52 -12.53
CA HIS A 287 28.27 -23.96 -12.53
C HIS A 287 27.36 -22.92 -13.20
N PRO A 288 26.47 -23.34 -14.12
CA PRO A 288 25.49 -22.44 -14.72
C PRO A 288 24.56 -21.87 -13.64
N LEU A 289 24.19 -20.59 -13.76
CA LEU A 289 23.31 -19.91 -12.82
C LEU A 289 21.92 -20.59 -12.84
N GLU A 290 21.54 -21.18 -11.71
CA GLU A 290 20.22 -21.76 -11.48
C GLU A 290 19.26 -20.71 -10.89
N VAL A 291 18.04 -20.68 -11.42
CA VAL A 291 16.96 -19.80 -10.99
C VAL A 291 15.78 -20.61 -10.45
N PRO A 292 15.12 -20.16 -9.37
CA PRO A 292 13.98 -20.86 -8.81
C PRO A 292 12.70 -20.56 -9.60
N ILE A 293 12.03 -21.62 -10.04
CA ILE A 293 10.66 -21.55 -10.59
C ILE A 293 9.70 -22.05 -9.51
N SER A 294 8.77 -21.19 -9.11
CA SER A 294 7.77 -21.52 -8.10
C SER A 294 6.57 -22.20 -8.76
N PHE A 295 6.00 -23.16 -8.03
CA PHE A 295 4.73 -23.81 -8.37
C PHE A 295 3.66 -23.32 -7.40
N GLU A 296 2.60 -22.73 -7.95
CA GLU A 296 1.53 -22.10 -7.20
C GLU A 296 0.18 -22.73 -7.56
N ILE A 297 -0.76 -22.81 -6.62
CA ILE A 297 -2.12 -23.33 -6.89
C ILE A 297 -3.18 -22.23 -6.97
N GLY A 298 -2.75 -20.97 -6.82
CA GLY A 298 -3.62 -19.81 -6.85
C GLY A 298 -3.21 -18.77 -5.82
N LYS A 299 -4.15 -17.89 -5.52
CA LYS A 299 -3.96 -16.76 -4.62
C LYS A 299 -4.89 -16.83 -3.43
N TYR A 300 -4.40 -16.43 -2.28
CA TYR A 300 -5.18 -16.25 -1.06
C TYR A 300 -5.38 -14.76 -0.82
N ASN A 301 -6.65 -14.34 -0.89
CA ASN A 301 -7.04 -12.97 -0.59
C ASN A 301 -7.35 -12.86 0.89
N THR A 302 -6.70 -11.90 1.54
CA THR A 302 -6.92 -11.59 2.95
C THR A 302 -6.86 -10.08 3.14
N THR A 303 -6.89 -9.64 4.38
CA THR A 303 -6.62 -8.25 4.71
C THR A 303 -5.35 -8.14 5.54
N LEU A 304 -4.73 -6.97 5.54
CA LEU A 304 -3.60 -6.72 6.43
C LEU A 304 -3.97 -6.95 7.91
N SER A 305 -5.21 -6.65 8.30
CA SER A 305 -5.70 -6.91 9.66
C SER A 305 -5.79 -8.40 9.98
N GLU A 306 -6.26 -9.22 9.05
CA GLU A 306 -6.27 -10.68 9.22
C GLU A 306 -4.85 -11.24 9.29
N LEU A 307 -3.94 -10.71 8.48
CA LEU A 307 -2.52 -11.09 8.49
C LEU A 307 -1.86 -10.88 9.87
N GLU A 308 -2.24 -9.85 10.63
CA GLU A 308 -1.74 -9.66 12.00
C GLU A 308 -2.06 -10.83 12.94
N HIS A 309 -3.13 -11.59 12.63
CA HIS A 309 -3.55 -12.76 13.39
C HIS A 309 -2.86 -14.04 12.94
N PHE A 310 -2.05 -14.02 11.87
CA PHE A 310 -1.33 -15.18 11.34
C PHE A 310 -0.10 -15.49 12.21
N ILE A 311 -0.31 -15.68 13.50
CA ILE A 311 0.71 -16.18 14.43
C ILE A 311 0.76 -17.71 14.35
N GLU A 312 1.84 -18.31 14.85
CA GLU A 312 1.95 -19.77 14.96
C GLU A 312 0.72 -20.35 15.69
N GLY A 313 0.11 -21.35 15.07
CA GLY A 313 -1.12 -21.98 15.55
C GLY A 313 -2.41 -21.39 15.00
N HIS A 314 -2.39 -20.22 14.35
CA HIS A 314 -3.57 -19.64 13.69
C HIS A 314 -4.09 -20.57 12.59
N THR A 315 -5.42 -20.69 12.49
CA THR A 315 -6.08 -21.55 11.51
C THR A 315 -7.07 -20.78 10.65
N PHE A 316 -7.05 -21.00 9.34
CA PHE A 316 -8.01 -20.46 8.39
C PHE A 316 -8.39 -21.53 7.35
N THR A 317 -9.30 -21.21 6.44
CA THR A 317 -9.78 -22.13 5.41
C THR A 317 -9.38 -21.63 4.03
N LEU A 318 -8.94 -22.56 3.17
CA LEU A 318 -8.54 -22.27 1.81
C LEU A 318 -9.58 -22.84 0.84
N GLU A 319 -10.15 -21.98 -0.01
CA GLU A 319 -11.16 -22.35 -1.01
C GLU A 319 -10.53 -22.78 -2.35
N LEU A 320 -9.41 -23.50 -2.32
CA LEU A 320 -8.78 -24.01 -3.53
C LEU A 320 -8.65 -25.52 -3.48
N ASP A 321 -8.75 -26.11 -4.66
CA ASP A 321 -8.46 -27.52 -4.86
C ASP A 321 -6.94 -27.70 -4.95
N ILE A 322 -6.36 -28.43 -4.01
CA ILE A 322 -4.93 -28.76 -4.01
C ILE A 322 -4.52 -29.64 -5.21
N HIS A 323 -5.50 -30.18 -5.95
CA HIS A 323 -5.30 -30.91 -7.20
C HIS A 323 -5.50 -30.05 -8.46
N SER A 324 -5.72 -28.74 -8.30
CA SER A 324 -5.81 -27.83 -9.44
C SER A 324 -4.53 -27.83 -10.27
N PRO A 325 -4.60 -27.46 -11.55
CA PRO A 325 -3.40 -27.11 -12.31
C PRO A 325 -2.53 -26.13 -11.53
N VAL A 326 -1.22 -26.32 -11.61
CA VAL A 326 -0.21 -25.47 -10.99
C VAL A 326 0.17 -24.34 -11.93
N ILE A 327 0.21 -23.13 -11.42
CA ILE A 327 0.77 -21.95 -12.06
C ILE A 327 2.28 -22.00 -11.88
N LEU A 328 3.02 -21.81 -12.96
CA LEU A 328 4.48 -21.64 -12.92
C LEU A 328 4.77 -20.15 -12.81
N SER A 329 5.56 -19.76 -11.82
CA SER A 329 5.97 -18.37 -11.62
C SER A 329 7.48 -18.22 -11.47
N PHE A 330 8.00 -17.12 -12.02
CA PHE A 330 9.38 -16.67 -11.86
C PHE A 330 9.37 -15.18 -11.49
N GLU A 331 10.03 -14.81 -10.39
CA GLU A 331 10.02 -13.42 -9.87
C GLU A 331 8.61 -12.81 -9.79
N ASP A 332 7.66 -13.56 -9.24
CA ASP A 332 6.23 -13.20 -9.11
C ASP A 332 5.47 -12.99 -10.44
N LYS A 333 6.11 -13.23 -11.60
CA LYS A 333 5.46 -13.26 -12.91
C LYS A 333 4.99 -14.67 -13.25
N THR A 334 3.75 -14.81 -13.69
CA THR A 334 3.24 -16.06 -14.24
C THR A 334 3.89 -16.32 -15.60
N ILE A 335 4.57 -17.45 -15.74
CA ILE A 335 5.27 -17.87 -16.97
C ILE A 335 4.62 -19.08 -17.64
N GLY A 336 3.66 -19.73 -16.99
CA GLY A 336 2.97 -20.87 -17.57
C GLY A 336 2.01 -21.57 -16.61
N THR A 337 1.43 -22.66 -17.10
CA THR A 337 0.58 -23.57 -16.31
C THR A 337 0.99 -25.02 -16.53
N GLY A 338 0.73 -25.87 -15.54
CA GLY A 338 1.07 -27.28 -15.56
C GLY A 338 0.08 -28.13 -14.80
N VAL A 339 0.12 -29.44 -15.01
CA VAL A 339 -0.70 -30.42 -14.29
C VAL A 339 0.21 -31.39 -13.55
N LEU A 340 -0.21 -31.75 -12.33
CA LEU A 340 0.48 -32.76 -11.55
C LEU A 340 0.36 -34.14 -12.21
N MET A 341 1.49 -34.83 -12.32
CA MET A 341 1.61 -36.18 -12.84
C MET A 341 2.37 -37.04 -11.84
N ASN A 342 1.87 -38.23 -11.57
CA ASN A 342 2.56 -39.21 -10.75
C ASN A 342 3.26 -40.24 -11.64
N PHE A 343 4.58 -40.28 -11.59
CA PHE A 343 5.43 -41.25 -12.26
C PHE A 343 6.00 -42.23 -11.25
N ASN A 344 5.26 -43.31 -10.97
CA ASN A 344 5.69 -44.39 -10.08
C ASN A 344 6.16 -43.94 -8.69
N GLY A 345 5.46 -42.96 -8.10
CA GLY A 345 5.79 -42.39 -6.79
C GLY A 345 6.66 -41.14 -6.84
N VAL A 346 7.15 -40.75 -8.03
CA VAL A 346 7.83 -39.47 -8.27
C VAL A 346 6.84 -38.48 -8.88
N ILE A 347 6.71 -37.31 -8.27
CA ILE A 347 5.85 -36.26 -8.79
C ILE A 347 6.58 -35.46 -9.85
N GLY A 348 5.94 -35.31 -11.00
CA GLY A 348 6.32 -34.36 -12.03
C GLY A 348 5.18 -33.40 -12.33
N ILE A 349 5.51 -32.24 -12.88
CA ILE A 349 4.57 -31.24 -13.35
C ILE A 349 4.70 -31.19 -14.86
N ARG A 350 3.68 -31.67 -15.57
CA ARG A 350 3.64 -31.57 -17.03
C ARG A 350 3.17 -30.19 -17.41
N ILE A 351 3.98 -29.46 -18.15
CA ILE A 351 3.66 -28.12 -18.63
C ILE A 351 2.56 -28.20 -19.69
N LEU A 352 1.54 -27.37 -19.54
CA LEU A 352 0.42 -27.24 -20.47
C LEU A 352 0.61 -26.01 -21.36
N GLU A 353 0.98 -24.90 -20.74
CA GLU A 353 1.21 -23.61 -21.41
C GLU A 353 2.49 -22.99 -20.85
N PHE A 354 3.24 -22.32 -21.71
CA PHE A 354 4.48 -21.63 -21.33
C PHE A 354 4.68 -20.41 -22.22
N SER A 355 4.95 -19.26 -21.62
CA SER A 355 5.26 -18.00 -22.31
C SER A 355 6.60 -17.46 -21.82
N THR A 356 7.57 -17.36 -22.73
CA THR A 356 8.88 -16.74 -22.46
C THR A 356 8.88 -15.22 -22.59
N THR A 357 7.73 -14.59 -22.83
CA THR A 357 7.58 -13.13 -22.77
C THR A 357 7.63 -12.67 -21.33
N ILE A 358 8.84 -12.61 -20.78
CA ILE A 358 9.16 -11.64 -19.73
C ILE A 358 9.19 -10.31 -20.48
N ASP A 359 8.05 -9.60 -20.54
CA ASP A 359 7.94 -8.31 -21.24
C ASP A 359 9.12 -7.41 -20.85
N GLU A 360 9.89 -6.99 -21.88
CA GLU A 360 11.08 -6.13 -21.79
C GLU A 360 10.78 -4.74 -21.23
#